data_AF-A0A1F6CRX6-F1
#
_entry.id   AF-A0A1F6CRX6-F1
#
_cell.length_a   1.000
_cell.length_b   1.000
_cell.length_c   1.000
_cell.angle_alpha   90.00
_cell.angle_beta   90.00
_cell.angle_gamma   90.00
#
_symmetry.space_group_name_H-M   'P 1'
#
loop_
_entity.id
_entity.type
_entity.pdbx_description
1 polymer ?
#
loop_
_entity_poly.entity_id
_entity_poly.type
_entity_poly.pdbx_seq_one_letter_code
_entity_poly.pdbx_strand_id
1 'polypeptide(L)'
;MEHALGAYAPDGNRFLVVAPQREIKPWIQGLIFRHGPDLKGNLQIFPTLQSFRTPGMGDLLCYAVHHEAHLPMDQMRVRFYSAPLQVLTPHERDRRKLLTFEVSEFLGLLDAAEVFRTVLRPDEQKELFELLTLDNAGEAPFYWGRFVGRLERRAKDMLTGWNIRAWPRNRIQLLCKLVYYVDLPQLR
;
A
#
# COMPACT_ATOMS: atom_id res chain seq x y z
N MET A 1 17.33 -7.95 12.02
CA MET A 1 17.68 -6.79 11.18
C MET A 1 18.05 -7.21 9.75
N GLU A 2 17.68 -8.42 9.28
CA GLU A 2 18.14 -8.93 7.98
C GLU A 2 17.50 -8.26 6.75
N HIS A 3 16.47 -7.44 6.93
CA HIS A 3 15.70 -6.82 5.84
C HIS A 3 15.93 -5.30 5.66
N ALA A 4 16.77 -4.68 6.50
CA ALA A 4 17.01 -3.24 6.48
C ALA A 4 18.34 -2.90 5.79
N LEU A 5 18.32 -1.93 4.87
CA LEU A 5 19.51 -1.30 4.25
C LEU A 5 20.21 -0.32 5.21
N GLY A 6 19.46 0.22 6.17
CA GLY A 6 19.99 1.12 7.19
C GLY A 6 18.96 1.36 8.29
N ALA A 7 19.43 1.69 9.50
CA ALA A 7 18.58 2.02 10.62
C ALA A 7 19.20 3.15 11.45
N TYR A 8 18.35 4.02 12.00
CA TYR A 8 18.74 5.11 12.87
C TYR A 8 17.69 5.27 13.98
N ALA A 9 18.12 5.29 15.23
CA ALA A 9 17.24 5.50 16.39
C ALA A 9 17.61 6.84 17.04
N PRO A 10 16.88 7.94 16.73
CA PRO A 10 17.16 9.23 17.35
C PRO A 10 16.93 9.23 18.86
N ASP A 11 15.99 8.41 19.34
CA ASP A 11 15.64 8.29 20.76
C ASP A 11 15.04 6.89 21.05
N GLY A 12 14.60 6.66 22.30
CA GLY A 12 14.03 5.38 22.72
C GLY A 12 12.61 5.07 22.20
N ASN A 13 11.94 6.04 21.58
CA ASN A 13 10.55 5.94 21.13
C ASN A 13 10.39 6.08 19.62
N ARG A 14 11.45 6.47 18.91
CA ARG A 14 11.43 6.70 17.47
C ARG A 14 12.58 5.98 16.80
N PHE A 15 12.31 5.47 15.62
CA PHE A 15 13.31 4.90 14.75
C PHE A 15 13.00 5.22 13.30
N LEU A 16 14.04 5.21 12.49
CA LEU A 16 14.01 5.30 11.04
C LEU A 16 14.67 4.06 10.48
N VAL A 17 14.00 3.38 9.56
CA VAL A 17 14.53 2.22 8.86
C VAL A 17 14.39 2.46 7.36
N VAL A 18 15.46 2.15 6.63
CA VAL A 18 15.46 2.09 5.18
C VAL A 18 15.45 0.61 4.80
N ALA A 19 14.51 0.20 3.96
CA ALA A 19 14.36 -1.17 3.50
C ALA A 19 13.93 -1.20 2.02
N PRO A 20 14.21 -2.27 1.27
CA PRO A 20 13.64 -2.46 -0.05
C PRO A 20 12.10 -2.51 0.03
N GLN A 21 11.41 -1.96 -0.98
CA GLN A 21 9.94 -1.86 -0.96
C GLN A 21 9.22 -3.20 -0.77
N ARG A 22 9.79 -4.28 -1.30
CA ARG A 22 9.25 -5.65 -1.21
C ARG A 22 9.44 -6.29 0.16
N GLU A 23 10.38 -5.79 0.94
CA GLU A 23 10.68 -6.29 2.28
C GLU A 23 9.77 -5.68 3.36
N ILE A 24 8.91 -4.72 3.00
CA ILE A 24 8.04 -4.04 3.96
C ILE A 24 7.07 -5.02 4.61
N LYS A 25 6.42 -5.88 3.82
CA LYS A 25 5.49 -6.89 4.35
C LYS A 25 6.16 -7.86 5.34
N PRO A 26 7.23 -8.60 4.98
CA PRO A 26 7.87 -9.52 5.91
C PRO A 26 8.47 -8.78 7.13
N TRP A 27 8.95 -7.55 6.96
CA TRP A 27 9.44 -6.75 8.07
C TRP A 27 8.34 -6.39 9.07
N ILE A 28 7.17 -5.92 8.63
CA ILE A 28 6.02 -5.64 9.50
C ILE A 28 5.53 -6.92 10.18
N GLN A 29 5.42 -8.03 9.45
CA GLN A 29 5.02 -9.32 10.02
C GLN A 29 6.00 -9.79 11.11
N GLY A 30 7.30 -9.65 10.86
CA GLY A 30 8.33 -9.98 11.85
C GLY A 30 8.28 -9.10 13.10
N LEU A 31 7.93 -7.82 12.94
CA LEU A 31 7.72 -6.88 14.06
C LEU A 31 6.54 -7.34 14.93
N ILE A 32 5.39 -7.64 14.32
CA ILE A 32 4.18 -8.10 15.03
C ILE A 32 4.43 -9.46 15.68
N PHE A 33 5.10 -10.39 15.00
CA PHE A 33 5.38 -11.71 15.54
C PHE A 33 6.21 -11.65 16.83
N ARG A 34 7.16 -10.71 16.92
CA ARG A 34 8.04 -10.56 18.09
C ARG A 34 7.39 -9.83 19.25
N HIS A 35 6.62 -8.78 18.96
CA HIS A 35 6.11 -7.86 19.98
C HIS A 35 4.63 -8.07 20.29
N GLY A 36 3.92 -8.85 19.47
CA GLY A 36 2.53 -9.19 19.67
C GLY A 36 1.59 -7.98 19.68
N PRO A 37 0.42 -8.11 20.35
CA PRO A 37 -0.58 -7.04 20.43
C PRO A 37 -0.16 -5.86 21.31
N ASP A 38 0.93 -6.00 22.08
CA ASP A 38 1.44 -4.94 22.96
C ASP A 38 2.15 -3.83 22.18
N LEU A 39 2.50 -4.09 20.93
CA LEU A 39 3.07 -3.09 20.05
C LEU A 39 2.04 -2.00 19.73
N LYS A 40 2.34 -0.78 20.18
CA LYS A 40 1.51 0.40 19.96
C LYS A 40 2.35 1.50 19.33
N GLY A 41 1.71 2.31 18.49
CA GLY A 41 2.35 3.47 17.87
C GLY A 41 2.02 3.62 16.40
N ASN A 42 2.84 4.43 15.72
CA ASN A 42 2.61 4.80 14.33
C ASN A 42 3.81 4.42 13.48
N LEU A 43 3.59 3.58 12.48
CA LEU A 43 4.57 3.30 11.44
C LEU A 43 4.24 4.14 10.20
N GLN A 44 5.10 5.10 9.88
CA GLN A 44 4.97 5.88 8.65
C GLN A 44 5.86 5.28 7.55
N ILE A 45 5.26 4.94 6.42
CA ILE A 45 5.91 4.29 5.28
C ILE A 45 5.80 5.19 4.07
N PHE A 46 6.93 5.61 3.53
CA PHE A 46 6.99 6.43 2.32
C PHE A 46 8.28 6.13 1.54
N PRO A 47 8.26 6.25 0.20
CA PRO A 47 9.45 6.05 -0.61
C PRO A 47 10.47 7.18 -0.40
N THR A 48 11.74 6.88 -0.67
CA THR A 48 12.82 7.87 -0.66
C THR A 48 12.74 8.79 -1.88
N LEU A 49 13.14 10.05 -1.73
CA LEU A 49 13.39 10.96 -2.85
C LEU A 49 14.69 10.58 -3.54
N GLN A 50 14.65 10.45 -4.87
CA GLN A 50 15.84 10.16 -5.70
C GLN A 50 16.59 11.43 -6.12
N SER A 51 16.18 12.62 -5.65
CA SER A 51 16.71 13.90 -6.12
C SER A 51 17.10 14.82 -4.96
N PHE A 52 18.17 15.60 -5.16
CA PHE A 52 18.61 16.69 -4.28
C PHE A 52 17.77 17.98 -4.42
N ARG A 53 16.57 17.89 -5.00
CA ARG A 53 15.66 19.03 -5.12
C ARG A 53 14.89 19.25 -3.83
N THR A 54 14.54 20.50 -3.57
CA THR A 54 13.66 20.88 -2.46
C THR A 54 12.20 20.54 -2.79
N PRO A 55 11.43 19.99 -1.84
CA PRO A 55 11.86 19.56 -0.50
C PRO A 55 12.70 18.27 -0.55
N GLY A 56 13.77 18.22 0.24
CA GLY A 56 14.66 17.06 0.37
C GLY A 56 14.16 16.04 1.40
N MET A 57 14.90 14.94 1.59
CA MET A 57 14.52 13.90 2.57
C MET A 57 14.46 14.41 4.02
N GLY A 58 15.34 15.33 4.39
CA GLY A 58 15.30 15.98 5.71
C GLY A 58 13.99 16.73 5.94
N ASP A 59 13.55 17.51 4.94
CA ASP A 59 12.28 18.23 4.99
C ASP A 59 11.10 17.25 5.14
N LEU A 60 11.08 16.18 4.35
CA LEU A 60 10.02 15.17 4.44
C LEU A 60 9.96 14.50 5.81
N LEU A 61 11.10 14.20 6.43
CA LEU A 61 11.15 13.64 7.78
C LEU A 61 10.61 14.64 8.82
N CYS A 62 10.95 15.92 8.69
CA CYS A 62 10.39 16.98 9.54
C CYS A 62 8.86 17.05 9.41
N TYR A 63 8.32 16.99 8.18
CA TYR A 63 6.87 16.94 7.95
C TYR A 63 6.23 15.68 8.55
N ALA A 64 6.86 14.51 8.37
CA ALA A 64 6.36 13.25 8.91
C ALA A 64 6.25 13.30 10.45
N VAL A 65 7.29 13.79 11.13
CA VAL A 65 7.32 13.97 12.60
C VAL A 65 6.28 15.00 13.04
N HIS A 66 6.17 16.13 12.32
CA HIS A 66 5.18 17.16 12.65
C HIS A 66 3.74 16.64 12.58
N HIS A 67 3.43 15.79 11.59
CA HIS A 67 2.10 15.21 11.43
C HIS A 67 1.82 14.01 12.36
N GLU A 68 2.83 13.45 13.03
CA GLU A 68 2.69 12.34 13.98
C GLU A 68 1.95 12.74 15.26
N ALA A 69 2.11 13.99 15.71
CA ALA A 69 1.69 14.46 17.03
C ALA A 69 0.18 14.33 17.34
N HIS A 70 -0.65 14.08 16.33
CA HIS A 70 -2.11 14.03 16.45
C HIS A 70 -2.68 12.61 16.42
N LEU A 71 -1.83 11.58 16.37
CA LEU A 71 -2.28 10.20 16.24
C LEU A 71 -2.39 9.52 17.60
N PRO A 72 -3.51 8.83 17.89
CA PRO A 72 -3.64 8.07 19.12
C PRO A 72 -2.66 6.89 19.13
N MET A 73 -2.10 6.62 20.32
CA MET A 73 -1.12 5.54 20.58
C MET A 73 -1.82 4.32 21.19
N ASP A 74 -3.10 4.11 20.85
CA ASP A 74 -3.96 3.06 21.39
C ASP A 74 -3.64 1.68 20.78
N GLN A 75 -3.25 1.67 19.52
CA GLN A 75 -2.92 0.47 18.75
C GLN A 75 -1.82 0.75 17.73
N MET A 76 -1.29 -0.30 17.10
CA MET A 76 -0.35 -0.15 15.98
C MET A 76 -1.08 0.30 14.70
N ARG A 77 -0.73 1.48 14.20
CA ARG A 77 -1.27 2.06 12.97
C ARG A 77 -0.19 2.19 11.92
N VAL A 78 -0.56 1.97 10.67
CA VAL A 78 0.32 2.18 9.52
C VAL A 78 -0.19 3.37 8.71
N ARG A 79 0.69 4.35 8.49
CA ARG A 79 0.46 5.46 7.55
C ARG A 79 1.25 5.22 6.28
N PHE A 80 0.55 4.92 5.20
CA PHE A 80 1.18 4.57 3.93
C PHE A 80 1.05 5.70 2.90
N TYR A 81 2.21 6.12 2.38
CA TYR A 81 2.33 7.06 1.28
C TYR A 81 2.96 6.34 0.08
N SER A 82 2.25 6.30 -1.04
CA SER A 82 2.75 5.67 -2.27
C SER A 82 3.77 6.54 -3.01
N ALA A 83 3.90 7.82 -2.65
CA ALA A 83 4.81 8.78 -3.25
C ALA A 83 5.32 9.76 -2.18
N PRO A 84 6.56 10.26 -2.29
CA PRO A 84 7.24 10.95 -1.20
C PRO A 84 6.54 12.28 -0.82
N LEU A 85 6.13 13.06 -1.82
CA LEU A 85 5.50 14.37 -1.62
C LEU A 85 4.09 14.30 -1.03
N GLN A 86 3.49 13.11 -0.91
CA GLN A 86 2.19 12.95 -0.27
C GLN A 86 2.23 13.23 1.24
N VAL A 87 3.42 13.19 1.85
CA VAL A 87 3.64 13.54 3.27
C VAL A 87 3.31 15.02 3.52
N LEU A 88 3.40 15.88 2.50
CA LEU A 88 3.12 17.31 2.61
C LEU A 88 1.63 17.64 2.72
N THR A 89 0.75 16.74 2.25
CA THR A 89 -0.70 16.95 2.21
C THR A 89 -1.48 15.73 2.73
N PRO A 90 -1.24 15.30 3.98
CA PRO A 90 -1.79 14.04 4.49
C PRO A 90 -3.32 14.07 4.65
N HIS A 91 -3.89 15.23 4.95
CA HIS A 91 -5.32 15.37 5.31
C HIS A 91 -6.28 14.89 4.22
N GLU A 92 -6.00 15.18 2.96
CA GLU A 92 -6.85 14.78 1.82
C GLU A 92 -6.89 13.26 1.63
N ARG A 93 -5.77 12.58 1.92
CA ARG A 93 -5.69 11.12 1.84
C ARG A 93 -6.37 10.45 3.02
N ASP A 94 -6.20 11.03 4.21
CA ASP A 94 -6.82 10.53 5.44
C ASP A 94 -8.35 10.61 5.37
N ARG A 95 -8.90 11.73 4.86
CA ARG A 95 -10.34 11.89 4.56
C ARG A 95 -10.89 10.81 3.64
N ARG A 96 -10.06 10.30 2.73
CA ARG A 96 -10.42 9.24 1.77
C ARG A 96 -10.10 7.84 2.29
N LYS A 97 -9.70 7.68 3.56
CA LYS A 97 -9.26 6.40 4.17
C LYS A 97 -8.16 5.71 3.35
N LEU A 98 -7.22 6.50 2.83
CA LEU A 98 -6.11 6.05 1.98
C LEU A 98 -4.73 6.16 2.65
N LEU A 99 -4.71 6.59 3.91
CA LEU A 99 -3.47 6.94 4.60
C LEU A 99 -3.27 6.07 5.82
N THR A 100 -4.18 6.17 6.79
CA THR A 100 -4.05 5.49 8.09
C THR A 100 -4.85 4.20 8.09
N PHE A 101 -4.18 3.10 8.43
CA PHE A 101 -4.75 1.76 8.52
C PHE A 101 -4.40 1.14 9.87
N GLU A 102 -5.24 0.25 10.38
CA GLU A 102 -4.77 -0.71 11.37
C GLU A 102 -3.71 -1.61 10.74
N VAL A 103 -2.72 -2.07 11.51
CA VAL A 103 -1.67 -2.92 10.98
C VAL A 103 -2.21 -4.22 10.34
N SER A 104 -3.26 -4.81 10.91
CA SER A 104 -3.93 -6.00 10.38
C SER A 104 -4.62 -5.73 9.04
N GLU A 105 -5.32 -4.60 8.93
CA GLU A 105 -5.94 -4.12 7.70
C GLU A 105 -4.89 -3.88 6.60
N PHE A 106 -3.77 -3.23 6.95
CA PHE A 106 -2.70 -2.96 6.01
C PHE A 106 -2.03 -4.25 5.50
N LEU A 107 -1.79 -5.23 6.37
CA LEU A 107 -1.28 -6.54 5.96
C LEU A 107 -2.27 -7.25 5.03
N GLY A 108 -3.57 -7.21 5.33
CA GLY A 108 -4.60 -7.76 4.44
C GLY A 108 -4.65 -7.08 3.06
N LEU A 109 -4.35 -5.78 2.98
CA LEU A 109 -4.21 -5.07 1.69
C LEU A 109 -2.97 -5.53 0.92
N LEU A 110 -1.85 -5.80 1.60
CA LEU A 110 -0.65 -6.37 0.99
C LEU A 110 -0.88 -7.81 0.52
N ASP A 111 -1.60 -8.63 1.30
CA ASP A 111 -2.02 -9.98 0.87
C ASP A 111 -2.89 -9.92 -0.39
N ALA A 112 -3.86 -9.01 -0.43
CA ALA A 112 -4.68 -8.80 -1.62
C ALA A 112 -3.83 -8.35 -2.81
N ALA A 113 -2.86 -7.44 -2.62
CA ALA A 113 -1.96 -7.01 -3.69
C ALA A 113 -1.11 -8.16 -4.24
N GLU A 114 -0.65 -9.06 -3.39
CA GLU A 114 0.12 -10.25 -3.78
C GLU A 114 -0.74 -11.22 -4.60
N VAL A 115 -1.96 -11.53 -4.14
CA VAL A 115 -2.90 -12.37 -4.90
C VAL A 115 -3.23 -11.71 -6.24
N PHE A 116 -3.51 -10.42 -6.26
CA PHE A 116 -3.79 -9.65 -7.47
C PHE A 116 -2.64 -9.73 -8.48
N ARG A 117 -1.40 -9.54 -8.01
CA ARG A 117 -0.19 -9.58 -8.83
C ARG A 117 0.10 -10.98 -9.39
N THR A 118 -0.30 -12.02 -8.65
CA THR A 118 -0.08 -13.42 -9.02
C THR A 118 -1.11 -13.93 -10.02
N VAL A 119 -2.36 -13.49 -9.86
CA VAL A 119 -3.49 -14.01 -10.61
C VAL A 119 -3.69 -13.28 -11.94
N LEU A 120 -3.35 -11.99 -12.00
CA LEU A 120 -3.46 -11.18 -13.21
C LEU A 120 -2.08 -10.86 -13.78
N ARG A 121 -1.94 -11.01 -15.10
CA ARG A 121 -0.74 -10.57 -15.83
C ARG A 121 -0.64 -9.04 -15.81
N PRO A 122 0.57 -8.45 -15.94
CA PRO A 122 0.73 -6.99 -15.91
C PRO A 122 -0.20 -6.22 -16.85
N ASP A 123 -0.42 -6.73 -18.07
CA ASP A 123 -1.32 -6.09 -19.04
C ASP A 123 -2.80 -6.19 -18.59
N GLU A 124 -3.20 -7.31 -18.00
CA GLU A 124 -4.55 -7.51 -17.46
C GLU A 124 -4.80 -6.62 -16.24
N GLN A 125 -3.78 -6.41 -15.39
CA GLN A 125 -3.85 -5.47 -14.27
C GLN A 125 -4.08 -4.03 -14.75
N LYS A 126 -3.36 -3.64 -15.83
CA LYS A 126 -3.50 -2.32 -16.44
C LYS A 126 -4.88 -2.15 -17.08
N GLU A 127 -5.34 -3.12 -17.88
CA GLU A 127 -6.66 -3.09 -18.49
C GLU A 127 -7.76 -3.03 -17.43
N LEU A 128 -7.66 -3.83 -16.35
CA LEU A 128 -8.61 -3.78 -15.24
C LEU A 128 -8.64 -2.41 -14.56
N PHE A 129 -7.48 -1.78 -14.35
CA PHE A 129 -7.40 -0.44 -13.78
C PHE A 129 -8.10 0.59 -14.67
N GLU A 130 -7.83 0.55 -15.98
CA GLU A 130 -8.47 1.43 -16.96
C GLU A 130 -10.00 1.22 -16.94
N LEU A 131 -10.47 -0.03 -16.94
CA LEU A 131 -11.90 -0.36 -16.91
C LEU A 131 -12.61 0.15 -15.66
N LEU A 132 -11.98 0.02 -14.49
CA LEU A 132 -12.56 0.46 -13.22
C LEU A 132 -12.50 1.97 -13.02
N THR A 133 -11.71 2.68 -13.84
CA THR A 133 -11.59 4.14 -13.82
C THR A 133 -12.34 4.83 -14.96
N LEU A 134 -12.97 4.07 -15.87
CA LEU A 134 -13.87 4.63 -16.90
C LEU A 134 -15.03 5.39 -16.27
N ASP A 135 -15.28 6.60 -16.80
CA ASP A 135 -16.44 7.42 -16.44
C ASP A 135 -17.67 7.15 -17.32
N ASN A 136 -17.49 6.48 -18.48
CA ASN A 136 -18.58 6.18 -19.40
C ASN A 136 -19.36 4.92 -18.97
N ALA A 137 -20.48 5.14 -18.26
CA ALA A 137 -21.34 4.08 -17.76
C ALA A 137 -22.03 3.24 -18.85
N GLY A 138 -22.17 3.76 -20.08
CA GLY A 138 -22.87 3.08 -21.17
C GLY A 138 -22.08 1.90 -21.77
N GLU A 139 -20.76 2.06 -21.91
CA GLU A 139 -19.91 1.04 -22.54
C GLU A 139 -19.19 0.13 -21.53
N ALA A 140 -19.14 0.53 -20.26
CA ALA A 140 -18.47 -0.22 -19.20
C ALA A 140 -18.92 -1.70 -19.09
N PRO A 141 -20.23 -2.05 -19.20
CA PRO A 141 -20.64 -3.46 -19.17
C PRO A 141 -20.10 -4.29 -20.33
N PHE A 142 -20.01 -3.69 -21.52
CA PHE A 142 -19.51 -4.36 -22.73
C PHE A 142 -18.01 -4.63 -22.61
N TYR A 143 -17.20 -3.62 -22.27
CA TYR A 143 -15.76 -3.81 -22.10
C TYR A 143 -15.44 -4.76 -20.94
N TRP A 144 -16.23 -4.69 -19.85
CA TRP A 144 -16.11 -5.64 -18.75
C TRP A 144 -16.34 -7.08 -19.20
N GLY A 145 -17.41 -7.33 -19.97
CA GLY A 145 -17.70 -8.65 -20.52
C GLY A 145 -16.57 -9.18 -21.40
N ARG A 146 -16.01 -8.31 -22.27
CA ARG A 146 -14.88 -8.67 -23.14
C ARG A 146 -13.61 -8.95 -22.35
N PHE A 147 -13.32 -8.17 -21.32
CA PHE A 147 -12.17 -8.36 -20.44
C PHE A 147 -12.28 -9.68 -19.68
N VAL A 148 -13.37 -9.87 -18.94
CA VAL A 148 -13.64 -11.11 -18.20
C VAL A 148 -13.61 -12.31 -19.13
N GLY A 149 -14.19 -12.23 -20.35
CA GLY A 149 -14.17 -13.32 -21.32
C GLY A 149 -12.77 -13.87 -21.63
N ARG A 150 -11.75 -12.98 -21.68
CA ARG A 150 -10.35 -13.31 -21.99
C ARG A 150 -9.56 -13.87 -20.81
N LEU A 151 -10.01 -13.63 -19.58
CA LEU A 151 -9.29 -14.06 -18.38
C LEU A 151 -9.31 -15.57 -18.15
N GLU A 152 -8.26 -16.07 -17.51
CA GLU A 152 -8.21 -17.42 -16.97
C GLU A 152 -9.24 -17.61 -15.85
N ARG A 153 -9.67 -18.86 -15.60
CA ARG A 153 -10.70 -19.19 -14.61
C ARG A 153 -10.36 -18.65 -13.21
N ARG A 154 -9.11 -18.81 -12.77
CA ARG A 154 -8.64 -18.32 -11.47
C ARG A 154 -8.80 -16.79 -11.32
N ALA A 155 -8.54 -16.04 -12.39
CA ALA A 155 -8.72 -14.60 -12.41
C ALA A 155 -10.20 -14.20 -12.37
N LYS A 156 -11.05 -14.90 -13.11
CA LYS A 156 -12.51 -14.71 -13.06
C LYS A 156 -13.05 -14.94 -11.64
N ASP A 157 -12.66 -16.04 -11.02
CA ASP A 157 -13.11 -16.43 -9.68
C ASP A 157 -12.67 -15.41 -8.63
N MET A 158 -11.42 -14.93 -8.70
CA MET A 158 -10.91 -13.85 -7.84
C MET A 158 -11.74 -12.56 -7.99
N LEU A 159 -11.94 -12.08 -9.23
CA LEU A 159 -12.65 -10.82 -9.47
C LEU A 159 -14.11 -10.88 -9.02
N THR A 160 -14.78 -12.01 -9.26
CA THR A 160 -16.15 -12.26 -8.81
C THR A 160 -16.21 -12.38 -7.29
N GLY A 161 -15.33 -13.18 -6.69
CA GLY A 161 -15.27 -13.39 -5.25
C GLY A 161 -14.98 -12.11 -4.46
N TRP A 162 -14.15 -11.22 -5.01
CA TRP A 162 -13.88 -9.91 -4.42
C TRP A 162 -14.97 -8.89 -4.67
N ASN A 163 -15.90 -9.14 -5.61
CA ASN A 163 -16.86 -8.17 -6.11
C ASN A 163 -16.18 -6.83 -6.46
N ILE A 164 -15.07 -6.89 -7.20
CA ILE A 164 -14.17 -5.75 -7.38
C ILE A 164 -14.84 -4.52 -8.04
N ARG A 165 -15.91 -4.74 -8.80
CA ARG A 165 -16.70 -3.66 -9.44
C ARG A 165 -17.39 -2.75 -8.42
N ALA A 166 -17.69 -3.27 -7.23
CA ALA A 166 -18.31 -2.50 -6.15
C ALA A 166 -17.27 -1.79 -5.27
N TRP A 167 -15.98 -1.99 -5.54
CA TRP A 167 -14.95 -1.36 -4.72
C TRP A 167 -14.90 0.15 -4.97
N PRO A 168 -14.68 0.95 -3.93
CA PRO A 168 -14.39 2.36 -4.08
C PRO A 168 -13.16 2.60 -4.97
N ARG A 169 -13.23 3.57 -5.90
CA ARG A 169 -12.14 3.89 -6.85
C ARG A 169 -10.78 4.11 -6.17
N ASN A 170 -10.79 4.76 -5.01
CA ASN A 170 -9.63 4.99 -4.17
C ASN A 170 -9.00 3.68 -3.67
N ARG A 171 -9.80 2.67 -3.28
CA ARG A 171 -9.31 1.36 -2.85
C ARG A 171 -8.62 0.61 -3.99
N ILE A 172 -9.16 0.70 -5.21
CA ILE A 172 -8.57 0.11 -6.41
C ILE A 172 -7.22 0.78 -6.73
N GLN A 173 -7.18 2.12 -6.69
CA GLN A 173 -5.93 2.87 -6.87
C GLN A 173 -4.86 2.46 -5.85
N LEU A 174 -5.25 2.29 -4.58
CA LEU A 174 -4.34 1.82 -3.55
C LEU A 174 -3.80 0.42 -3.85
N LEU A 175 -4.67 -0.53 -4.22
CA LEU A 175 -4.28 -1.88 -4.58
C LEU A 175 -3.22 -1.87 -5.71
N CYS A 176 -3.47 -1.11 -6.78
CA CYS A 176 -2.53 -0.97 -7.89
C CYS A 176 -1.17 -0.38 -7.46
N LYS A 177 -1.14 0.49 -6.44
CA LYS A 177 0.12 1.00 -5.88
C LYS A 177 0.82 -0.03 -5.00
N LEU A 178 0.07 -0.81 -4.22
CA LEU A 178 0.62 -1.84 -3.34
C LEU A 178 1.24 -3.03 -4.10
N VAL A 179 0.84 -3.26 -5.36
CA VAL A 179 1.49 -4.26 -6.23
C VAL A 179 3.00 -4.08 -6.32
N TYR A 180 3.52 -2.86 -6.21
CA TYR A 180 4.98 -2.60 -6.23
C TYR A 180 5.69 -2.92 -4.90
N TYR A 181 4.94 -3.10 -3.82
CA TYR A 181 5.43 -3.37 -2.47
C TYR A 181 5.36 -4.85 -2.08
N VAL A 182 4.89 -5.71 -2.99
CA VAL A 182 4.83 -7.15 -2.81
C VAL A 182 5.74 -7.84 -3.81
N ASP A 183 6.27 -8.98 -3.40
CA ASP A 183 7.01 -9.83 -4.33
C ASP A 183 6.10 -10.54 -5.32
N LEU A 184 6.71 -11.01 -6.41
CA LEU A 184 6.10 -12.06 -7.20
C LEU A 184 6.31 -13.35 -6.41
N PRO A 185 5.27 -14.16 -6.16
CA PRO A 185 5.51 -15.49 -5.65
C PRO A 185 6.44 -16.19 -6.64
N GLN A 186 7.56 -16.69 -6.14
CA GLN A 186 8.40 -17.60 -6.89
C GLN A 186 7.51 -18.81 -7.19
N LEU A 187 7.14 -18.99 -8.47
CA LEU A 187 6.51 -20.22 -8.94
C LEU A 187 7.47 -21.36 -8.58
N ARG A 188 7.18 -22.08 -7.49
CA ARG A 188 7.78 -23.36 -7.16
C ARG A 188 6.98 -24.47 -7.82
#